data_AF-A0A915CNK7-F1
#
_entry.id   AF-A0A915CNK7-F1
#
_cell.length_a   1.000
_cell.length_b   1.000
_cell.length_c   1.000
_cell.angle_alpha   90.00
_cell.angle_beta   90.00
_cell.angle_gamma   90.00
#
_symmetry.space_group_name_H-M   'P 1'
#
loop_
_entity.id
_entity.type
_entity.pdbx_description
1 polymer ?
#
loop_
_entity_poly.entity_id
_entity_poly.type
_entity_poly.pdbx_seq_one_letter_code
_entity_poly.pdbx_strand_id
1 'polypeptide(L)'
;MLNEILSSFELMDFATMDCIEENAGLKSVLVGDKPAFNLLVETSGSNTQHDAEKMEKFLEYCLENDLAADGILANSVADANYLWKLRENASVALNKDGYVYKHDFSLPLTHFYTLAEVVRQRLGDKATRVVAFGMLEMAIFT
;
A
#
# COMPACT_ATOMS: atom_id res chain seq x y z
N MET A 1 9.59 0.38 -16.43
CA MET A 1 10.59 -0.30 -15.58
C MET A 1 10.09 -1.67 -15.14
N LEU A 2 8.83 -1.82 -14.70
CA LEU A 2 8.20 -3.14 -14.47
C LEU A 2 7.27 -3.54 -15.62
N ASN A 3 6.47 -2.61 -16.15
CA ASN A 3 5.68 -2.78 -17.38
C ASN A 3 4.87 -4.08 -17.39
N GLU A 4 5.21 -5.02 -18.28
CA GLU A 4 4.44 -6.22 -18.59
C GLU A 4 4.41 -7.25 -17.46
N ILE A 5 5.32 -7.13 -16.49
CA ILE A 5 5.36 -8.04 -15.35
C ILE A 5 4.64 -7.46 -14.13
N LEU A 6 4.18 -6.21 -14.15
CA LEU A 6 3.47 -5.63 -13.00
C LEU A 6 2.10 -6.30 -12.82
N SER A 7 1.88 -6.93 -11.67
CA SER A 7 0.61 -7.58 -11.32
C SER A 7 -0.21 -6.81 -10.29
N SER A 8 0.44 -6.08 -9.38
CA SER A 8 -0.26 -5.31 -8.35
C SER A 8 0.51 -4.06 -7.93
N PHE A 9 -0.22 -3.00 -7.61
CA PHE A 9 0.29 -1.74 -7.06
C PHE A 9 -0.70 -1.20 -6.03
N GLU A 10 -0.49 -1.57 -4.77
CA GLU A 10 -1.40 -1.29 -3.67
C GLU A 10 -0.85 -0.16 -2.79
N LEU A 11 -1.71 0.79 -2.45
CA LEU A 11 -1.41 1.85 -1.48
C LEU A 11 -2.09 1.55 -0.15
N MET A 12 -1.37 1.82 0.94
CA MET A 12 -1.91 1.91 2.30
C MET A 12 -1.39 3.18 2.95
N ASP A 13 -2.28 4.06 3.40
CA ASP A 13 -1.86 5.25 4.14
C ASP A 13 -1.38 4.92 5.56
N PHE A 14 -0.75 5.90 6.20
CA PHE A 14 -0.27 5.80 7.58
C PHE A 14 -1.36 5.26 8.52
N ALA A 15 -2.56 5.85 8.46
CA ALA A 15 -3.66 5.49 9.36
C ALA A 15 -4.11 4.04 9.17
N THR A 16 -4.04 3.51 7.94
CA THR A 16 -4.27 2.09 7.64
C THR A 16 -3.23 1.20 8.29
N MET A 17 -1.94 1.51 8.10
CA MET A 17 -0.84 0.71 8.67
C MET A 17 -0.84 0.73 10.20
N ASP A 18 -1.13 1.89 10.78
CA ASP A 18 -1.25 2.06 12.22
C ASP A 18 -2.40 1.22 12.79
N CYS A 19 -3.55 1.20 12.09
CA CYS A 19 -4.68 0.36 12.47
C CYS A 19 -4.34 -1.13 12.42
N ILE A 20 -3.58 -1.56 11.41
CA ILE A 20 -3.13 -2.95 11.26
C ILE A 20 -2.21 -3.34 12.43
N GLU A 21 -1.29 -2.47 12.80
CA GLU A 21 -0.38 -2.72 13.91
C GLU A 21 -1.14 -2.86 15.24
N GLU A 22 -2.05 -1.93 15.53
CA GLU A 22 -2.85 -1.91 16.77
C GLU A 22 -3.81 -3.10 16.88
N ASN A 23 -4.53 -3.41 15.79
CA ASN A 23 -5.69 -4.30 15.84
C ASN A 23 -5.46 -5.70 15.25
N ALA A 24 -4.40 -5.88 14.45
CA ALA A 24 -4.00 -7.18 13.91
C ALA A 24 -2.64 -7.67 14.44
N GLY A 25 -1.87 -6.83 15.13
CA GLY A 25 -0.56 -7.18 15.67
C GLY A 25 0.49 -7.47 14.60
N LEU A 26 0.26 -7.01 13.36
CA LEU A 26 1.20 -7.14 12.25
C LEU A 26 2.00 -5.85 12.13
N LYS A 27 3.33 -5.95 12.04
CA LYS A 27 4.22 -4.79 12.05
C LYS A 27 4.66 -4.47 10.63
N SER A 28 4.95 -3.19 10.40
CA SER A 28 5.66 -2.80 9.17
C SER A 28 6.99 -3.54 9.06
N VAL A 29 7.35 -3.88 7.83
CA VAL A 29 8.66 -4.44 7.48
C VAL A 29 9.74 -3.38 7.36
N LEU A 30 9.35 -2.12 7.14
CA LEU A 30 10.25 -0.98 7.07
C LEU A 30 10.61 -0.53 8.49
N VAL A 31 11.89 -0.29 8.73
CA VAL A 31 12.41 0.06 10.06
C VAL A 31 12.62 1.57 10.12
N GLY A 32 12.02 2.24 11.10
CA GLY A 32 12.22 3.67 11.33
C GLY A 32 10.92 4.45 11.37
N ASP A 33 10.94 5.65 10.81
CA ASP A 33 9.79 6.56 10.80
C ASP A 33 8.63 5.96 10.01
N LYS A 34 7.40 6.12 10.53
CA LYS A 34 6.18 5.63 9.88
C LYS A 34 5.84 6.56 8.70
N PRO A 35 5.99 6.14 7.43
CA PRO A 35 5.76 7.03 6.30
C PRO A 35 4.26 7.33 6.14
N ALA A 36 3.95 8.47 5.52
CA ALA A 36 2.57 8.85 5.21
C ALA A 36 1.87 7.82 4.30
N PHE A 37 2.64 7.13 3.45
CA PHE A 37 2.17 6.14 2.49
C PHE A 37 3.11 4.94 2.44
N ASN A 38 2.53 3.76 2.32
CA ASN A 38 3.22 2.50 2.06
C ASN A 38 2.69 1.92 0.75
N LEU A 39 3.60 1.41 -0.08
CA LEU A 39 3.27 0.78 -1.35
C LEU A 39 3.67 -0.69 -1.32
N LEU A 40 2.75 -1.56 -1.73
CA LEU A 40 3.03 -2.96 -2.02
C LEU A 40 2.98 -3.14 -3.53
N VAL A 41 4.10 -3.56 -4.11
CA VAL A 41 4.27 -3.76 -5.55
C VAL A 41 4.57 -5.23 -5.80
N GLU A 42 3.79 -5.86 -6.67
CA GLU A 42 3.98 -7.26 -7.04
C GLU A 42 4.25 -7.37 -8.54
N THR A 43 5.15 -8.29 -8.90
CA THR A 43 5.37 -8.68 -10.28
C THR A 43 5.11 -10.17 -10.50
N SER A 44 4.51 -10.49 -11.64
CA SER A 44 4.29 -11.84 -12.12
C SER A 44 4.71 -11.93 -13.59
N GLY A 45 5.79 -12.65 -13.86
CA GLY A 45 6.31 -12.88 -15.20
C GLY A 45 6.75 -14.33 -15.40
N SER A 46 7.27 -14.62 -16.59
CA SER A 46 7.64 -15.98 -17.00
C SER A 46 9.11 -16.32 -16.76
N ASN A 47 9.92 -15.37 -16.28
CA ASN A 47 11.34 -15.57 -16.00
C ASN A 47 11.72 -14.91 -14.67
N THR A 48 11.79 -15.72 -13.63
CA THR A 48 12.05 -15.27 -12.26
C THR A 48 13.33 -14.45 -12.11
N GLN A 49 14.41 -14.79 -12.83
CA GLN A 49 15.65 -14.03 -12.74
C GLN A 49 15.49 -12.63 -13.34
N HIS A 50 14.91 -12.55 -14.54
CA HIS A 50 14.67 -11.28 -15.21
C HIS A 50 13.68 -10.40 -14.42
N ASP A 51 12.67 -11.00 -13.80
CA ASP A 51 11.66 -10.28 -13.03
C ASP A 51 12.25 -9.71 -11.72
N ALA A 52 13.11 -10.49 -11.05
CA ALA A 52 13.88 -10.04 -9.90
C ALA A 52 14.81 -8.87 -10.26
N GLU A 53 15.59 -8.99 -11.34
CA GLU A 53 16.48 -7.92 -11.81
C GLU A 53 15.71 -6.62 -12.15
N LYS A 54 14.49 -6.73 -12.68
CA LYS A 54 13.62 -5.57 -12.95
C LYS A 54 13.11 -4.93 -11.66
N MET A 55 12.71 -5.73 -10.68
CA MET A 55 12.24 -5.23 -9.39
C MET A 55 13.35 -4.54 -8.61
N GLU A 56 14.56 -5.10 -8.60
CA GLU A 56 15.75 -4.49 -8.00
C GLU A 56 16.04 -3.11 -8.60
N LYS A 57 16.12 -3.01 -9.92
CA LYS A 57 16.35 -1.74 -10.63
C LYS A 57 15.24 -0.73 -10.37
N PHE A 58 13.99 -1.18 -10.25
CA PHE A 58 12.87 -0.31 -9.95
C PHE A 58 12.99 0.29 -8.55
N LEU A 59 13.30 -0.53 -7.54
CA LEU A 59 13.48 -0.05 -6.18
C LEU A 59 14.69 0.89 -6.07
N GLU A 60 15.82 0.52 -6.68
CA GLU A 60 17.02 1.36 -6.75
C GLU A 60 16.70 2.72 -7.36
N TYR A 61 16.02 2.76 -8.51
CA TYR A 61 15.59 4.00 -9.13
C TYR A 61 14.70 4.85 -8.21
N CYS A 62 13.74 4.24 -7.51
CA CYS A 62 12.86 4.96 -6.59
C CYS A 62 13.62 5.59 -5.42
N LEU A 63 14.60 4.88 -4.87
CA LEU A 63 15.41 5.37 -3.76
C LEU A 63 16.40 6.45 -4.22
N GLU A 64 17.09 6.25 -5.35
CA GLU A 64 18.09 7.20 -5.88
C GLU A 64 17.47 8.54 -6.33
N ASN A 65 16.19 8.54 -6.69
CA ASN A 65 15.47 9.74 -7.14
C ASN A 65 14.55 10.34 -6.06
N ASP A 66 14.74 9.95 -4.78
CA ASP A 66 13.96 10.42 -3.64
C ASP A 66 12.43 10.23 -3.80
N LEU A 67 12.02 9.23 -4.60
CA LEU A 67 10.60 8.87 -4.79
C LEU A 67 10.08 7.98 -3.65
N ALA A 68 10.98 7.25 -2.99
CA ALA A 68 10.73 6.46 -1.80
C ALA A 68 11.77 6.76 -0.73
N ALA A 69 11.35 6.79 0.53
CA ALA A 69 12.25 7.01 1.67
C ALA A 69 12.97 5.72 2.12
N ASP A 70 12.32 4.57 1.93
CA ASP A 70 12.83 3.24 2.27
C ASP A 70 12.10 2.20 1.42
N GLY A 71 12.63 0.98 1.35
CA GLY A 71 11.98 -0.13 0.67
C GLY A 71 12.73 -1.44 0.86
N ILE A 72 11.97 -2.54 0.84
CA ILE A 72 12.53 -3.89 0.93
C ILE A 72 12.01 -4.76 -0.21
N LEU A 73 12.82 -5.74 -0.60
CA LEU A 73 12.43 -6.81 -1.51
C LEU A 73 12.20 -8.10 -0.73
N ALA A 74 11.15 -8.84 -1.10
CA ALA A 74 10.91 -10.17 -0.56
C ALA A 74 11.98 -11.13 -1.08
N ASN A 75 12.70 -11.80 -0.17
CA ASN A 75 13.75 -12.77 -0.53
C ASN A 75 13.24 -14.22 -0.48
N SER A 76 11.98 -14.40 -0.09
CA SER A 76 11.34 -15.71 0.02
C SER A 76 9.82 -15.60 -0.18
N VAL A 77 9.19 -16.75 -0.44
CA VAL A 77 7.71 -16.86 -0.48
C VAL A 77 7.11 -16.48 0.88
N ALA A 78 7.80 -16.76 1.98
CA ALA A 78 7.33 -16.39 3.32
C ALA A 78 7.30 -14.86 3.49
N ASP A 79 8.32 -14.15 3.00
CA ASP A 79 8.36 -12.68 3.03
C ASP A 79 7.26 -12.09 2.16
N ALA A 80 7.09 -12.59 0.93
CA ALA A 80 6.04 -12.15 0.02
C ALA A 80 4.64 -12.35 0.64
N ASN A 81 4.40 -13.51 1.26
CA ASN A 81 3.15 -13.79 1.98
C ASN A 81 2.96 -12.85 3.18
N TYR A 82 4.02 -12.46 3.87
CA TYR A 82 3.91 -11.51 4.99
C TYR A 82 3.54 -10.10 4.51
N LEU A 83 4.14 -9.63 3.41
CA LEU A 83 3.79 -8.36 2.79
C LEU A 83 2.31 -8.33 2.38
N TRP A 84 1.85 -9.38 1.71
CA TRP A 84 0.43 -9.52 1.36
C TRP A 84 -0.46 -9.60 2.59
N LYS A 85 -0.04 -10.34 3.62
CA LYS A 85 -0.79 -10.45 4.87
C LYS A 85 -1.03 -9.09 5.53
N LEU A 86 -0.06 -8.17 5.49
CA LEU A 86 -0.26 -6.79 5.95
C LEU A 86 -1.42 -6.13 5.19
N ARG A 87 -1.36 -6.14 3.86
CA ARG A 87 -2.37 -5.52 2.99
C ARG A 87 -3.76 -6.14 3.12
N GLU A 88 -3.85 -7.46 3.21
CA GLU A 88 -5.12 -8.20 3.33
C GLU A 88 -5.79 -7.99 4.68
N ASN A 89 -5.01 -7.78 5.75
CA ASN A 89 -5.55 -7.58 7.10
C ASN A 89 -6.07 -6.17 7.34
N ALA A 90 -5.91 -5.22 6.43
CA ALA A 90 -6.46 -3.86 6.56
C ALA A 90 -7.95 -3.86 6.93
N SER A 91 -8.78 -4.62 6.21
CA SER A 91 -10.23 -4.69 6.50
C SER A 91 -10.54 -5.38 7.83
N VAL A 92 -9.77 -6.39 8.21
CA VAL A 92 -9.95 -7.12 9.48
C VAL A 92 -9.57 -6.23 10.66
N ALA A 93 -8.49 -5.47 10.54
CA ALA A 93 -8.04 -4.51 11.53
C ALA A 93 -9.09 -3.42 11.76
N LEU A 94 -9.66 -2.85 10.70
CA LEU A 94 -10.71 -1.83 10.79
C LEU A 94 -11.97 -2.34 11.48
N ASN A 95 -12.39 -3.58 11.20
CA ASN A 95 -13.55 -4.19 11.85
C ASN A 95 -13.36 -4.37 13.37
N LYS A 96 -12.11 -4.43 13.85
CA LYS A 96 -11.79 -4.47 15.28
C LYS A 96 -11.64 -3.08 15.90
N ASP A 97 -11.37 -2.06 15.08
CA ASP A 97 -11.23 -0.65 15.48
C ASP A 97 -12.57 0.02 15.82
N GLY A 98 -13.69 -0.63 15.49
CA GLY A 98 -15.03 -0.19 15.85
C GLY A 98 -16.04 -0.40 14.72
N TYR A 99 -17.05 0.47 14.67
CA TYR A 99 -18.05 0.44 13.61
C TYR A 99 -17.49 1.04 12.31
N VAL A 100 -17.54 0.29 11.22
CA VAL A 100 -16.91 0.67 9.95
C VAL A 100 -17.94 1.12 8.93
N TYR A 101 -17.76 2.34 8.41
CA TYR A 101 -18.42 2.81 7.19
C TYR A 101 -17.49 2.56 6.01
N LYS A 102 -17.75 1.47 5.27
CA LYS A 102 -16.91 1.07 4.13
C LYS A 102 -17.54 1.55 2.82
N HIS A 103 -16.74 2.24 2.03
CA HIS A 103 -17.10 2.68 0.68
C HIS A 103 -16.01 2.24 -0.30
N ASP A 104 -16.43 1.85 -1.50
CA ASP A 104 -15.55 1.46 -2.59
C ASP A 104 -15.75 2.46 -3.73
N PHE A 105 -14.66 3.08 -4.18
CA PHE A 105 -14.68 4.19 -5.13
C PHE A 105 -13.65 3.97 -6.22
N SER A 106 -14.03 4.26 -7.46
CA SER A 106 -13.10 4.45 -8.57
C SER A 106 -12.96 5.93 -8.87
N LEU A 107 -11.75 6.48 -8.72
CA LEU A 107 -11.45 7.90 -8.93
C LEU A 107 -10.26 8.03 -9.88
N PRO A 108 -10.15 9.16 -10.63
CA PRO A 108 -8.89 9.49 -11.28
C PRO A 108 -7.75 9.52 -10.26
N LEU A 109 -6.56 9.03 -10.64
CA LEU A 109 -5.40 8.94 -9.74
C LEU A 109 -5.08 10.26 -9.04
N THR A 110 -5.26 11.39 -9.73
CA THR A 110 -5.07 12.75 -9.19
C THR A 110 -5.97 13.09 -8.01
N HIS A 111 -7.07 12.36 -7.82
CA HIS A 111 -8.05 12.56 -6.75
C HIS A 111 -8.09 11.40 -5.75
N PHE A 112 -7.28 10.35 -5.97
CA PHE A 112 -7.35 9.09 -5.20
C PHE A 112 -7.28 9.36 -3.69
N TYR A 113 -6.29 10.14 -3.24
CA TYR A 113 -6.12 10.44 -1.81
C TYR A 113 -6.88 11.68 -1.34
N THR A 114 -7.19 12.63 -2.25
CA THR A 114 -7.90 13.88 -1.90
C THR A 114 -9.23 13.61 -1.20
N LEU A 115 -9.94 12.54 -1.59
CA LEU A 115 -11.21 12.18 -0.93
C LEU A 115 -11.02 11.87 0.55
N ALA A 116 -9.96 11.14 0.92
CA ALA A 116 -9.68 10.80 2.31
C ALA A 116 -9.41 12.05 3.15
N GLU A 117 -8.67 13.01 2.60
CA GLU A 117 -8.38 14.30 3.25
C GLU A 117 -9.66 15.12 3.46
N VAL A 118 -10.50 15.24 2.43
CA VAL A 118 -11.79 15.95 2.50
C VAL A 118 -12.71 15.32 3.55
N VAL A 119 -12.80 13.99 3.57
CA VAL A 119 -13.63 13.25 4.53
C VAL A 119 -13.09 13.44 5.96
N ARG A 120 -11.77 13.35 6.15
CA ARG A 120 -11.12 13.57 7.45
C ARG A 120 -11.39 14.97 7.98
N GLN A 121 -11.24 16.00 7.13
CA GLN A 121 -11.56 17.38 7.49
C GLN A 121 -13.04 17.57 7.84
N ARG A 122 -13.94 16.96 7.07
CA ARG A 122 -15.39 17.11 7.24
C ARG A 122 -15.90 16.41 8.51
N LEU A 123 -15.37 15.23 8.84
CA LEU A 123 -15.81 14.46 10.00
C LEU A 123 -15.18 14.97 11.29
N GLY A 124 -13.93 15.44 11.24
CA GLY A 124 -13.23 15.95 12.42
C GLY A 124 -13.19 14.89 13.54
N ASP A 125 -13.63 15.29 14.73
CA ASP A 125 -13.66 14.47 15.95
C ASP A 125 -14.77 13.40 15.97
N LYS A 126 -15.67 13.42 14.99
CA LYS A 126 -16.79 12.45 14.90
C LYS A 126 -16.36 11.07 14.43
N ALA A 127 -15.17 10.95 13.83
CA ALA A 127 -14.62 9.69 13.37
C ALA A 127 -13.38 9.36 14.19
N THR A 128 -13.31 8.13 14.70
CA THR A 128 -12.09 7.62 15.35
C THR A 128 -10.91 7.67 14.38
N ARG A 129 -11.14 7.28 13.13
CA ARG A 129 -10.11 7.20 12.09
C ARG A 129 -10.74 7.34 10.71
N VAL A 130 -10.03 8.00 9.79
CA VAL A 130 -10.34 7.98 8.35
C VAL A 130 -9.10 7.43 7.65
N VAL A 131 -9.28 6.31 6.97
CA VAL A 131 -8.22 5.57 6.28
C VAL A 131 -8.50 5.52 4.78
N ALA A 132 -7.44 5.40 3.98
CA ALA A 132 -7.54 5.03 2.58
C ALA A 132 -6.46 4.03 2.19
N PHE A 133 -6.90 2.95 1.56
CA PHE A 133 -6.06 1.92 0.99
C PHE A 133 -6.75 1.29 -0.20
N GLY A 134 -5.97 0.72 -1.11
CA GLY A 134 -6.49 0.06 -2.31
C GLY A 134 -5.53 0.14 -3.48
N MET A 135 -6.01 -0.36 -4.61
CA MET A 135 -5.22 -0.44 -5.82
C MET A 135 -5.08 0.93 -6.48
N LEU A 136 -3.85 1.33 -6.76
CA LEU A 136 -3.56 2.46 -7.64
C LEU A 136 -3.57 1.96 -9.08
N GLU A 137 -4.75 1.67 -9.59
CA GLU A 137 -4.86 1.32 -11.00
C GLU A 137 -4.67 2.58 -11.85
N MET A 138 -3.57 2.62 -12.61
CA MET A 138 -3.58 3.38 -13.84
C MET A 138 -4.45 2.60 -14.82
N ALA A 139 -5.75 2.90 -14.85
CA ALA A 139 -6.55 2.55 -16.02
C ALA A 139 -5.82 3.18 -17.22
N ILE A 140 -5.05 2.37 -17.94
CA ILE A 140 -4.54 2.73 -19.26
C ILE A 140 -5.80 2.75 -20.11
N PHE A 141 -6.47 3.90 -20.16
CA PHE A 141 -7.36 4.18 -21.26
C PHE A 141 -6.47 4.29 -22.50
N THR A 142 -6.19 3.14 -23.13
CA THR A 142 -5.75 3.06 -24.53
C THR A 142 -6.89 3.45 -25.44
#